data_AF-A0A7J6Q6D1-F1
#
_entry.id   AF-A0A7J6Q6D1-F1
#
_cell.length_a   1.000
_cell.length_b   1.000
_cell.length_c   1.000
_cell.angle_alpha   90.00
_cell.angle_beta   90.00
_cell.angle_gamma   90.00
#
_symmetry.space_group_name_H-M   'P 1'
#
loop_
_entity.id
_entity.type
_entity.pdbx_description
1 polymer ?
#
loop_
_entity_poly.entity_id
_entity_poly.type
_entity_poly.pdbx_seq_one_letter_code
_entity_poly.pdbx_strand_id
1 'polypeptide(L)'
;MDIGSFGLKESLVSVYRTRGVNQLYEWQSECLSLPGVLEGNRNLIYCAPTSGGKTLVSEIVMLRRLAGDGRRALFVLPYISVVSEKEAYLQSLCRPAQYKVQAFYG
;
A
#
# COMPACT_ATOMS: atom_id res chain seq x y z
N MET A 1 -1.29 -6.47 -13.85
CA MET A 1 -2.53 -5.66 -13.72
C MET A 1 -2.16 -4.19 -13.55
N ASP A 2 -2.95 -3.24 -14.07
CA ASP A 2 -2.65 -1.79 -13.97
C ASP A 2 -2.84 -1.28 -12.54
N ILE A 3 -1.99 -0.33 -12.11
CA ILE A 3 -2.06 0.24 -10.76
C ILE A 3 -3.38 0.99 -10.48
N GLY A 4 -4.05 1.50 -11.52
CA GLY A 4 -5.35 2.16 -11.40
C GLY A 4 -6.52 1.18 -11.18
N SER A 5 -6.32 -0.13 -11.39
CA SER A 5 -7.41 -1.12 -11.28
C SER A 5 -7.82 -1.44 -9.84
N PHE A 6 -7.08 -0.97 -8.82
CA PHE A 6 -7.28 -1.37 -7.43
C PHE A 6 -8.19 -0.44 -6.61
N GLY A 7 -8.92 0.48 -7.25
CA GLY A 7 -9.86 1.37 -6.54
C GLY A 7 -9.18 2.35 -5.57
N LEU A 8 -7.99 2.83 -5.95
CA LEU A 8 -7.25 3.88 -5.26
C LEU A 8 -7.69 5.26 -5.77
N LYS A 9 -7.44 6.32 -5.00
CA LYS A 9 -7.65 7.71 -5.48
C LYS A 9 -6.69 8.01 -6.64
N GLU A 10 -7.16 8.72 -7.67
CA GLU A 10 -6.34 9.04 -8.85
C GLU A 10 -5.05 9.80 -8.51
N SER A 11 -5.06 10.60 -7.44
CA SER A 11 -3.86 11.28 -6.95
C SER A 11 -2.78 10.33 -6.44
N LEU A 12 -3.14 9.17 -5.88
CA LEU A 12 -2.17 8.11 -5.52
C LEU A 12 -1.65 7.38 -6.75
N VAL A 13 -2.56 7.03 -7.66
CA VAL A 13 -2.24 6.36 -8.92
C VAL A 13 -1.22 7.19 -9.70
N SER A 14 -1.43 8.50 -9.78
CA SER A 14 -0.50 9.44 -10.44
C SER A 14 0.89 9.42 -9.80
N VAL A 15 0.98 9.42 -8.46
CA VAL A 15 2.28 9.34 -7.75
C VAL A 15 3.00 8.02 -8.02
N TYR A 16 2.27 6.90 -8.01
CA TYR A 16 2.84 5.60 -8.35
C TYR A 16 3.39 5.56 -9.78
N ARG A 17 2.64 6.10 -10.75
CA ARG A 17 3.10 6.20 -12.15
C ARG A 17 4.35 7.07 -12.29
N THR A 18 4.43 8.21 -11.61
CA THR A 18 5.65 9.05 -11.57
C THR A 18 6.85 8.32 -10.97
N ARG A 19 6.62 7.37 -10.05
CA ARG A 19 7.65 6.51 -9.46
C ARG A 19 7.96 5.27 -10.30
N GLY A 20 7.41 5.16 -11.52
CA GLY A 20 7.63 4.04 -12.44
C GLY A 20 6.75 2.81 -12.20
N VAL A 21 5.79 2.89 -11.27
CA VAL A 21 4.86 1.80 -10.97
C VAL A 21 3.61 1.96 -11.82
N ASN A 22 3.63 1.38 -13.02
CA ASN A 22 2.46 1.36 -13.93
C ASN A 22 1.72 0.02 -13.86
N GLN A 23 2.47 -1.08 -13.81
CA GLN A 23 1.92 -2.43 -13.76
C GLN A 23 2.56 -3.22 -12.63
N LEU A 24 1.75 -4.08 -12.02
CA LEU A 24 2.19 -5.02 -10.99
C LEU A 24 2.71 -6.30 -11.61
N TYR A 25 3.64 -6.94 -10.89
CA TYR A 25 4.04 -8.30 -11.19
C TYR A 25 2.85 -9.26 -11.10
N GLU A 26 2.96 -10.39 -11.79
CA GLU A 26 1.91 -11.41 -11.86
C GLU A 26 1.51 -11.87 -10.46
N TRP A 27 2.47 -12.32 -9.65
CA TRP A 27 2.25 -12.79 -8.29
C TRP A 27 1.59 -11.73 -7.37
N GLN A 28 1.92 -10.43 -7.57
CA GLN A 28 1.31 -9.34 -6.81
C GLN A 28 -0.16 -9.17 -7.21
N SER A 29 -0.44 -9.24 -8.51
CA SER A 29 -1.79 -9.14 -9.06
C SER A 29 -2.64 -10.32 -8.60
N GLU A 30 -2.10 -11.54 -8.59
CA GLU A 30 -2.75 -12.73 -8.06
C GLU A 30 -3.14 -12.57 -6.58
N CYS A 31 -2.21 -12.10 -5.74
CA CYS A 31 -2.47 -11.87 -4.31
C CYS A 31 -3.63 -10.90 -4.08
N LEU A 32 -3.68 -9.81 -4.86
CA LEU A 32 -4.70 -8.77 -4.75
C LEU A 32 -6.04 -9.17 -5.36
N SER A 33 -6.05 -10.14 -6.28
CA SER A 33 -7.27 -10.65 -6.94
C SER A 33 -7.95 -11.75 -6.14
N LEU A 34 -7.33 -12.25 -5.07
CA LEU A 34 -7.94 -13.26 -4.20
C LEU A 34 -9.25 -12.72 -3.60
N PRO A 35 -10.35 -13.51 -3.65
CA PRO A 35 -11.64 -13.07 -3.13
C PRO A 35 -11.54 -12.61 -1.68
N GLY A 36 -12.01 -11.39 -1.43
CA GLY A 36 -12.13 -10.84 -0.08
C GLY A 36 -10.98 -9.98 0.41
N VAL A 37 -9.85 -10.00 -0.30
CA VAL A 37 -8.63 -9.26 0.08
C VAL A 37 -8.86 -7.76 -0.03
N LEU A 38 -9.27 -7.28 -1.19
CA LEU A 38 -9.50 -5.86 -1.43
C LEU A 38 -10.80 -5.36 -0.79
N GLU A 39 -11.81 -6.23 -0.68
CA GLU A 39 -13.12 -5.86 -0.17
C GLU A 39 -13.10 -5.51 1.31
N GLY A 40 -12.43 -6.31 2.13
CA GLY A 40 -12.89 -6.25 3.52
C GLY A 40 -12.50 -7.40 4.40
N ASN A 41 -12.80 -8.58 3.86
CA ASN A 41 -13.42 -9.63 4.64
C ASN A 41 -12.48 -10.82 4.87
N ARG A 42 -11.25 -10.74 4.35
CA ARG A 42 -10.23 -11.78 4.50
C ARG A 42 -8.87 -11.18 4.81
N ASN A 43 -8.13 -11.88 5.66
CA ASN A 43 -6.72 -11.60 5.92
C ASN A 43 -5.85 -12.21 4.82
N LEU A 44 -4.76 -11.53 4.46
CA LEU A 44 -3.80 -11.97 3.47
C LEU A 44 -2.43 -12.20 4.13
N ILE A 45 -1.84 -13.38 3.90
CA ILE A 45 -0.47 -13.73 4.28
C ILE A 45 0.24 -14.16 3.00
N TYR A 46 1.43 -13.60 2.75
CA TYR A 46 2.21 -13.88 1.56
C TYR A 46 3.71 -13.82 1.87
N CYS A 47 4.51 -14.55 1.08
CA CYS A 47 5.96 -14.58 1.18
C CYS A 47 6.58 -14.41 -0.20
N ALA A 48 7.63 -13.58 -0.28
CA ALA A 48 8.42 -13.37 -1.49
C ALA A 48 9.81 -12.82 -1.09
N PRO A 49 10.83 -12.86 -1.98
CA PRO A 49 12.16 -12.30 -1.71
C PRO A 49 12.13 -10.79 -1.39
N THR A 50 13.13 -10.25 -0.67
CA THR A 50 13.19 -8.84 -0.23
C THR A 50 12.99 -7.84 -1.37
N SER A 51 13.64 -8.07 -2.50
CA SER A 51 13.52 -7.27 -3.72
C SER A 51 12.28 -7.60 -4.57
N GLY A 52 11.43 -8.54 -4.15
CA GLY A 52 10.27 -8.99 -4.94
C GLY A 52 9.12 -8.00 -5.02
N GLY A 53 9.19 -6.85 -4.34
CA GLY A 53 8.13 -5.84 -4.36
C GLY A 53 6.97 -6.11 -3.40
N LYS A 54 7.21 -6.82 -2.29
CA LYS A 54 6.19 -7.14 -1.28
C LYS A 54 5.45 -5.94 -0.72
N THR A 55 6.17 -4.84 -0.54
CA THR A 55 5.63 -3.62 0.09
C THR A 55 4.47 -3.05 -0.72
N LEU A 56 4.52 -3.13 -2.05
CA LEU A 56 3.47 -2.62 -2.92
C LEU A 56 2.12 -3.32 -2.68
N VAL A 57 2.13 -4.64 -2.47
CA VAL A 57 0.92 -5.41 -2.16
C VAL A 57 0.29 -4.91 -0.85
N SER A 58 1.08 -4.79 0.23
CA SER A 58 0.59 -4.28 1.52
C SER A 58 0.11 -2.84 1.43
N GLU A 59 0.78 -1.99 0.65
CA GLU A 59 0.39 -0.60 0.44
C GLU A 59 -0.95 -0.50 -0.29
N ILE A 60 -1.16 -1.28 -1.36
CA ILE A 60 -2.42 -1.27 -2.12
C ILE A 60 -3.57 -1.74 -1.23
N VAL A 61 -3.40 -2.83 -0.48
CA VAL A 61 -4.42 -3.31 0.47
C VAL A 61 -4.75 -2.21 1.49
N MET A 62 -3.73 -1.61 2.10
CA MET A 62 -3.89 -0.52 3.06
C MET A 62 -4.65 0.67 2.46
N LEU A 63 -4.17 1.20 1.34
CA LEU A 63 -4.71 2.39 0.68
C LEU A 63 -6.13 2.15 0.17
N ARG A 64 -6.44 0.93 -0.29
CA ARG A 64 -7.80 0.54 -0.69
C ARG A 64 -8.76 0.61 0.50
N ARG A 65 -8.35 0.15 1.69
CA ARG A 65 -9.17 0.28 2.91
C ARG A 65 -9.36 1.73 3.36
N LEU A 66 -8.34 2.57 3.20
CA LEU A 66 -8.46 4.01 3.48
C LEU A 66 -9.44 4.70 2.52
N ALA A 67 -9.48 4.26 1.25
CA ALA A 67 -10.35 4.84 0.22
C ALA A 67 -11.83 4.42 0.35
N GLY A 68 -12.09 3.20 0.84
CA GLY A 68 -13.45 2.67 0.98
C GLY A 68 -14.12 3.06 2.29
N ASP A 69 -13.69 2.47 3.40
CA ASP A 69 -14.44 2.45 4.67
C ASP A 69 -14.10 3.62 5.60
N GLY A 70 -13.21 4.53 5.19
CA GLY A 70 -12.74 5.65 6.03
C GLY A 70 -12.03 5.22 7.32
N ARG A 71 -11.60 3.97 7.41
CA ARG A 71 -10.90 3.40 8.57
C ARG A 71 -9.46 3.92 8.65
N ARG A 72 -8.82 3.70 9.80
CA ARG A 72 -7.38 3.92 9.99
C ARG A 72 -6.61 2.65 9.64
N ALA A 73 -5.36 2.80 9.25
CA ALA A 73 -4.44 1.69 9.03
C ALA A 73 -3.21 1.82 9.94
N LEU A 74 -2.64 0.67 10.31
CA LEU A 74 -1.41 0.58 11.08
C LEU A 74 -0.38 -0.17 10.25
N PHE A 75 0.79 0.45 10.05
CA PHE A 75 1.93 -0.16 9.36
C PHE A 75 3.00 -0.46 10.42
N VAL A 76 3.16 -1.74 10.77
CA VAL A 76 4.07 -2.17 11.85
C VAL A 76 5.42 -2.58 11.26
N LEU A 77 6.51 -2.08 11.85
CA LEU A 77 7.88 -2.33 11.43
C LEU A 77 8.77 -2.65 12.66
N PRO A 78 9.83 -3.45 12.48
CA PRO A 78 10.61 -3.95 13.61
C PRO A 78 11.60 -2.95 14.24
N TYR A 79 12.00 -1.90 13.51
CA TYR A 79 13.04 -0.97 13.95
C TYR A 79 12.66 0.49 13.71
N ILE A 80 13.05 1.38 14.64
CA ILE A 80 12.81 2.83 14.57
C ILE A 80 13.37 3.45 13.29
N SER A 81 14.56 3.03 12.86
CA SER A 81 15.19 3.52 11.62
C SER A 81 14.31 3.27 10.40
N VAL A 82 13.74 2.07 10.28
CA VAL A 82 12.86 1.70 9.18
C VAL A 82 11.49 2.38 9.31
N VAL A 83 11.01 2.61 10.54
CA VAL A 83 9.79 3.41 10.77
C VAL A 83 9.97 4.84 10.26
N SER A 84 11.09 5.50 10.60
CA SER A 84 11.36 6.87 10.15
C SER A 84 11.47 6.97 8.63
N GLU A 85 12.16 6.02 7.99
CA GLU A 85 12.24 5.95 6.53
C GLU A 85 10.84 5.75 5.91
N LYS A 86 10.06 4.82 6.46
CA LYS A 86 8.72 4.50 5.94
C LYS A 86 7.73 5.63 6.17
N GLU A 87 7.84 6.36 7.28
CA GLU A 87 7.04 7.55 7.54
C GLU A 87 7.25 8.61 6.47
N ALA A 88 8.50 9.01 6.20
CA ALA A 88 8.81 10.00 5.18
C ALA A 88 8.30 9.56 3.80
N TYR A 89 8.51 8.29 3.46
CA TYR A 89 7.99 7.69 2.24
C TYR A 89 6.46 7.77 2.17
N LEU A 90 5.75 7.30 3.19
CA LEU A 90 4.28 7.26 3.19
C LEU A 90 3.67 8.65 3.23
N GLN A 91 4.26 9.59 3.97
CA GLN A 91 3.85 10.99 3.98
C GLN A 91 3.89 11.59 2.57
N SER A 92 4.99 11.40 1.84
CA SER A 92 5.12 11.89 0.46
C SER A 92 4.11 11.26 -0.50
N LEU A 93 3.84 9.95 -0.36
CA LEU A 93 2.88 9.20 -1.16
C LEU A 93 1.44 9.63 -0.89
N CYS A 94 1.09 9.77 0.39
CA CYS A 94 -0.27 9.97 0.87
C CYS A 94 -0.74 11.43 0.82
N ARG A 95 0.19 12.38 0.79
CA ARG A 95 -0.10 13.82 0.80
C ARG A 95 -1.08 14.26 -0.31
N PRO A 96 -0.93 13.85 -1.59
CA PRO A 96 -1.87 14.22 -2.65
C PRO A 96 -3.28 13.63 -2.48
N ALA A 97 -3.43 12.56 -1.70
CA ALA A 97 -4.72 11.97 -1.34
C ALA A 97 -5.31 12.54 -0.04
N GLN A 98 -4.62 13.50 0.58
CA GLN A 98 -4.97 14.13 1.85
C GLN A 98 -5.08 13.13 3.01
N TYR A 99 -4.37 11.99 2.93
CA TYR A 99 -4.26 11.07 4.04
C TYR A 99 -3.16 11.52 5.00
N LYS A 100 -3.49 11.55 6.29
CA LYS A 100 -2.55 11.87 7.37
C LYS A 100 -1.73 10.63 7.72
N VAL A 101 -0.42 10.80 7.84
CA VAL A 101 0.53 9.76 8.24
C VAL A 101 1.28 10.27 9.46
N GLN A 102 1.37 9.44 10.49
CA GLN A 102 2.06 9.74 11.74
C GLN A 102 2.78 8.48 12.21
N ALA A 103 4.05 8.62 12.61
CA ALA A 103 4.79 7.54 13.25
C ALA A 103 4.64 7.56 14.78
N PHE A 104 4.70 6.35 15.35
CA PHE A 104 4.73 6.12 16.78
C PHE A 104 5.85 5.13 17.06
N TYR A 105 6.83 5.55 17.85
CA TYR A 105 7.96 4.74 18.29
C TYR A 105 8.48 5.28 19.62
N GLY A 106 9.08 4.41 20.43
CA GLY A 106 9.63 4.70 21.74
C GLY A 106 10.79 3.78 22.07
#